data_AF-A0AAU8AMD2-F1
#
_entry.id   AF-A0AAU8AMD2-F1
#
_cell.length_a   1.000
_cell.length_b   1.000
_cell.length_c   1.000
_cell.angle_alpha   90.00
_cell.angle_beta   90.00
_cell.angle_gamma   90.00
#
_symmetry.space_group_name_H-M   'P 1'
#
loop_
_entity.id
_entity.type
_entity.pdbx_description
1 polymer ?
#
loop_
_entity_poly.entity_id
_entity_poly.type
_entity_poly.pdbx_seq_one_letter_code
_entity_poly.pdbx_strand_id
1 'polypeptide(L)'
;MRHSLPLAPQFYVTAPQPCPYLPGRMERKLFTALQGDSAEKLNDSLSKQGFRRSQNVLYRPSCSECSACLSARIDVRRFAPSKSQRRSLRRNAHLHRRASSPWATEDQFELFRRYLDARHADGGMADMDIFEFAAMIEETPIRSRVVEYSDGARGDLAAVCLTDVLDDGLSMVYSFYDPDLPKAGFGTWMILDHIDIAREAGLPYVYLGYWVPGSPKMGYKAQFSALEIYRRGRWEPLRHDDDYASETHPLSTDPIAEQVANISLPDSRG
;
A
#
# COMPACT_ATOMS: atom_id res chain seq x y z
N MET A 1 -9.94 -32.98 23.26
CA MET A 1 -9.86 -31.84 22.31
C MET A 1 -9.42 -30.62 23.09
N ARG A 2 -8.19 -30.14 22.88
CA ARG A 2 -7.74 -28.87 23.48
C ARG A 2 -8.33 -27.76 22.62
N HIS A 3 -9.43 -27.18 23.07
CA HIS A 3 -9.90 -25.91 22.53
C HIS A 3 -8.93 -24.83 23.00
N SER A 4 -7.83 -24.63 22.27
CA SER A 4 -7.10 -23.38 22.37
C SER A 4 -8.07 -22.29 21.92
N LEU A 5 -8.45 -21.39 22.83
CA LEU A 5 -9.16 -20.17 22.48
C LEU A 5 -8.39 -19.50 21.33
N PRO A 6 -9.06 -18.97 20.29
CA PRO A 6 -8.36 -18.16 19.30
C PRO A 6 -7.70 -17.01 20.06
N LEU A 7 -6.37 -17.02 20.10
CA LEU A 7 -5.59 -15.95 20.71
C LEU A 7 -5.97 -14.67 19.97
N ALA A 8 -6.57 -13.73 20.70
CA ALA A 8 -6.82 -12.41 20.16
C ALA A 8 -5.50 -11.84 19.60
N PRO A 9 -5.52 -11.16 18.43
CA PRO A 9 -4.33 -10.54 17.86
C PRO A 9 -3.61 -9.65 18.89
N GLN A 10 -2.30 -9.85 19.02
CA GLN A 10 -1.47 -9.03 19.90
C GLN A 10 -0.89 -7.86 19.12
N PHE A 11 -1.00 -6.67 19.69
CA PHE A 11 -0.47 -5.45 19.10
C PHE A 11 0.82 -5.02 19.79
N TYR A 12 1.82 -4.67 18.99
CA TYR A 12 3.12 -4.20 19.45
C TYR A 12 3.43 -2.84 18.84
N VAL A 13 4.32 -2.08 19.46
CA VAL A 13 4.78 -0.80 18.94
C VAL A 13 6.29 -0.80 18.79
N THR A 14 6.78 -0.38 17.63
CA THR A 14 8.22 -0.29 17.37
C THR A 14 8.88 0.81 18.20
N ALA A 15 10.19 0.68 18.39
CA ALA A 15 11.02 1.78 18.85
C ALA A 15 10.95 2.95 17.85
N PRO A 16 11.11 4.21 18.31
CA PRO A 16 11.20 5.37 17.41
C PRO A 16 12.38 5.24 16.45
N GLN A 17 12.17 5.54 15.18
CA GLN A 17 13.20 5.60 14.13
C GLN A 17 13.04 6.89 13.30
N PRO A 18 14.07 7.35 12.56
CA PRO A 18 13.93 8.52 11.67
C PRO A 18 12.78 8.34 10.66
N CYS A 19 11.94 9.36 10.50
CA CYS A 19 10.81 9.29 9.56
C CYS A 19 11.32 9.31 8.10
N PRO A 20 10.91 8.35 7.26
CA PRO A 20 11.36 8.27 5.87
C PRO A 20 10.66 9.30 4.95
N TYR A 21 9.61 9.97 5.44
CA TYR A 21 8.76 10.88 4.66
C TYR A 21 8.96 12.36 4.99
N LEU A 22 9.19 12.69 6.27
CA LEU A 22 9.28 14.05 6.78
C LEU A 22 10.60 14.23 7.53
N PRO A 23 11.56 15.01 7.00
CA PRO A 23 12.84 15.27 7.66
C PRO A 23 12.69 15.82 9.07
N GLY A 24 13.55 15.39 10.00
CA GLY A 24 13.56 15.84 11.38
C GLY A 24 12.42 15.30 12.26
N ARG A 25 11.57 14.39 11.73
CA ARG A 25 10.52 13.71 12.51
C ARG A 25 10.93 12.27 12.81
N MET A 26 10.29 11.68 13.81
CA MET A 26 10.43 10.27 14.19
C MET A 26 9.17 9.50 13.83
N GLU A 27 9.33 8.26 13.37
CA GLU A 27 8.25 7.31 13.13
C GLU A 27 8.20 6.19 14.17
N ARG A 28 6.99 5.71 14.43
CA ARG A 28 6.69 4.47 15.16
C ARG A 28 5.54 3.76 14.46
N LYS A 29 5.50 2.43 14.57
CA LYS A 29 4.45 1.62 13.95
C LYS A 29 3.78 0.78 15.03
N LEU A 30 2.45 0.81 15.06
CA LEU A 30 1.62 -0.20 15.72
C LEU A 30 1.47 -1.37 14.75
N PHE A 31 1.75 -2.59 15.18
CA PHE A 31 1.67 -3.76 14.30
C PHE A 31 1.15 -5.02 15.00
N THR A 32 0.59 -5.92 14.21
CA THR A 32 0.15 -7.27 14.62
C THR A 32 0.58 -8.29 13.57
N ALA A 33 0.80 -9.53 13.99
CA ALA A 33 1.06 -10.63 13.07
C ALA A 33 -0.21 -11.02 12.29
N LEU A 34 0.00 -11.47 11.05
CA LEU A 34 -0.99 -12.14 10.19
C LEU A 34 -0.62 -13.63 10.12
N GLN A 35 -1.37 -14.47 10.83
CA GLN A 35 -1.12 -15.91 10.91
C GLN A 35 -2.43 -16.68 11.11
N GLY A 36 -2.41 -17.94 10.67
CA GLY A 36 -3.52 -18.87 10.86
C GLY A 36 -4.75 -18.59 9.99
N ASP A 37 -5.80 -19.37 10.23
CA ASP A 37 -6.98 -19.44 9.37
C ASP A 37 -7.81 -18.14 9.34
N SER A 38 -7.62 -17.25 10.30
CA SER A 38 -8.32 -15.96 10.38
C SER A 38 -7.55 -14.80 9.73
N ALA A 39 -6.39 -15.06 9.12
CA ALA A 39 -5.53 -14.02 8.55
C ALA A 39 -6.25 -13.15 7.49
N GLU A 40 -7.02 -13.75 6.58
CA GLU A 40 -7.77 -13.00 5.56
C GLU A 40 -8.80 -12.05 6.19
N LYS A 41 -9.64 -12.55 7.11
CA LYS A 41 -10.64 -11.72 7.81
C LYS A 41 -9.99 -10.60 8.62
N LEU A 42 -8.85 -10.87 9.25
CA LEU A 42 -8.11 -9.88 10.00
C LEU A 42 -7.53 -8.80 9.08
N ASN A 43 -6.99 -9.19 7.94
CA ASN A 43 -6.48 -8.29 6.91
C ASN A 43 -7.58 -7.38 6.37
N ASP A 44 -8.72 -7.93 5.96
CA ASP A 44 -9.85 -7.14 5.47
C ASP A 44 -10.34 -6.14 6.52
N SER A 45 -10.52 -6.59 7.77
CA SER A 45 -10.98 -5.73 8.86
C SER A 45 -10.01 -4.59 9.16
N LEU A 46 -8.71 -4.89 9.27
CA LEU A 46 -7.72 -3.88 9.64
C LEU A 46 -7.34 -2.96 8.48
N SER A 47 -7.36 -3.43 7.23
CA SER A 47 -7.17 -2.58 6.04
C SER A 47 -8.23 -1.49 5.95
N LYS A 48 -9.50 -1.82 6.26
CA LYS A 48 -10.59 -0.84 6.39
C LYS A 48 -10.41 0.14 7.55
N GLN A 49 -9.51 -0.16 8.49
CA GLN A 49 -9.18 0.68 9.64
C GLN A 49 -7.80 1.36 9.51
N GLY A 50 -7.32 1.45 8.27
CA GLY A 50 -6.10 2.18 7.92
C GLY A 50 -4.80 1.42 8.17
N PHE A 51 -4.85 0.12 8.44
CA PHE A 51 -3.64 -0.71 8.45
C PHE A 51 -3.19 -1.06 7.03
N ARG A 52 -1.90 -1.32 6.89
CA ARG A 52 -1.28 -1.81 5.66
C ARG A 52 -0.50 -3.08 5.93
N ARG A 53 -0.48 -3.99 4.97
CA ARG A 53 0.29 -5.24 5.06
C ARG A 53 1.75 -5.03 4.64
N SER A 54 2.64 -5.76 5.29
CA SER A 54 4.02 -6.00 4.87
C SER A 54 4.35 -7.44 5.24
N GLN A 55 4.58 -8.31 4.24
CA GLN A 55 4.76 -9.76 4.48
C GLN A 55 3.65 -10.32 5.39
N ASN A 56 4.03 -10.92 6.52
CA ASN A 56 3.18 -11.56 7.52
C ASN A 56 2.79 -10.62 8.68
N VAL A 57 2.85 -9.31 8.49
CA VAL A 57 2.40 -8.33 9.50
C VAL A 57 1.49 -7.26 8.91
N LEU A 58 0.58 -6.76 9.74
CA LEU A 58 -0.18 -5.55 9.49
C LEU A 58 0.34 -4.44 10.38
N TYR A 59 0.47 -3.24 9.82
CA TYR A 59 0.95 -2.09 10.56
C TYR A 59 0.18 -0.81 10.24
N ARG A 60 0.13 0.09 11.21
CA ARG A 60 -0.31 1.48 11.07
C ARG A 60 0.68 2.41 11.77
N PRO A 61 1.02 3.57 11.20
CA PRO A 61 1.80 4.60 11.89
C PRO A 61 1.14 4.99 13.22
N SER A 62 1.95 5.14 14.26
CA SER A 62 1.54 5.52 15.61
C SER A 62 2.62 6.39 16.26
N CYS A 63 3.04 7.43 15.55
CA CYS A 63 4.05 8.38 16.02
C CYS A 63 3.54 9.14 17.25
N SER A 64 4.44 9.52 18.17
CA SER A 64 4.06 10.22 19.41
C SER A 64 3.75 11.71 19.20
N GLU A 65 4.21 12.29 18.11
CA GLU A 65 4.16 13.75 17.87
C GLU A 65 3.67 14.12 16.47
N CYS A 66 3.02 13.18 15.76
CA CYS A 66 2.62 13.35 14.36
C CYS A 66 1.51 12.37 13.95
N SER A 67 0.50 12.85 13.23
CA SER A 67 -0.59 12.06 12.62
C SER A 67 -0.64 12.22 11.09
N ALA A 68 0.45 12.67 10.46
CA ALA A 68 0.48 13.00 9.03
C ALA A 68 0.35 11.79 8.08
N CYS A 69 0.64 10.57 8.53
CA CYS A 69 0.51 9.39 7.69
C CYS A 69 -0.94 8.90 7.63
N LEU A 70 -1.65 9.27 6.57
CA LEU A 70 -3.07 8.98 6.39
C LEU A 70 -3.23 7.83 5.39
N SER A 71 -3.87 6.73 5.78
CA SER A 71 -4.15 5.64 4.83
C SER A 71 -5.08 6.15 3.73
N ALA A 72 -4.80 5.81 2.48
CA ALA A 72 -5.46 6.37 1.32
C ALA A 72 -5.99 5.27 0.40
N ARG A 73 -7.20 5.48 -0.13
CA ARG A 73 -7.82 4.61 -1.14
C ARG A 73 -8.57 5.44 -2.18
N ILE A 74 -8.87 4.86 -3.33
CA ILE A 74 -9.68 5.50 -4.38
C ILE A 74 -11.05 4.83 -4.41
N ASP A 75 -12.14 5.60 -4.37
CA ASP A 75 -13.48 5.11 -4.72
C ASP A 75 -13.58 4.96 -6.25
N VAL A 76 -13.53 3.71 -6.71
CA VAL A 76 -13.49 3.32 -8.13
C VAL A 76 -14.72 3.82 -8.89
N ARG A 77 -15.88 3.91 -8.22
CA ARG A 77 -17.15 4.32 -8.85
C ARG A 77 -17.20 5.83 -9.09
N ARG A 78 -16.51 6.60 -8.25
CA ARG A 78 -16.44 8.07 -8.35
C ARG A 78 -15.20 8.56 -9.09
N PHE A 79 -14.23 7.68 -9.33
CA PHE A 79 -13.00 8.02 -10.02
C PHE A 79 -13.25 8.45 -11.48
N ALA A 80 -12.67 9.59 -11.85
CA ALA A 80 -12.58 10.06 -13.22
C ALA A 80 -11.16 10.51 -13.54
N PRO A 81 -10.50 9.94 -14.56
CA PRO A 81 -9.12 10.29 -14.87
C PRO A 81 -9.01 11.72 -15.40
N SER A 82 -8.03 12.48 -14.95
CA SER A 82 -7.70 13.81 -15.45
C SER A 82 -7.14 13.79 -16.89
N LYS A 83 -6.95 14.96 -17.51
CA LYS A 83 -6.34 15.06 -18.85
C LYS A 83 -4.92 14.48 -18.89
N SER A 84 -4.12 14.65 -17.83
CA SER A 84 -2.77 14.07 -17.75
C SER A 84 -2.83 12.55 -17.57
N GLN A 85 -3.72 12.04 -16.71
CA GLN A 85 -3.92 10.61 -16.50
C GLN A 85 -4.39 9.90 -17.78
N ARG A 86 -5.36 10.48 -18.52
CA ARG A 86 -5.78 9.98 -19.84
C ARG A 86 -4.64 9.93 -20.86
N ARG A 87 -3.73 10.91 -20.85
CA ARG A 87 -2.52 10.85 -21.71
C ARG A 87 -1.57 9.75 -21.29
N SER A 88 -1.42 9.50 -19.98
CA SER A 88 -0.62 8.40 -19.46
C SER A 88 -1.15 7.05 -19.94
N LEU A 89 -2.46 6.81 -19.83
CA LEU A 89 -3.11 5.60 -20.34
C LEU A 89 -2.83 5.38 -21.83
N ARG A 90 -3.01 6.42 -22.66
CA ARG A 90 -2.75 6.31 -24.11
C ARG A 90 -1.29 6.02 -24.45
N ARG A 91 -0.35 6.62 -23.72
CA ARG A 91 1.09 6.43 -23.95
C ARG A 91 1.51 4.98 -23.74
N ASN A 92 0.94 4.35 -22.72
CA ASN A 92 1.31 3.02 -22.28
C ASN A 92 0.34 1.93 -22.78
N ALA A 93 -0.49 2.23 -23.78
CA ALA A 93 -1.48 1.29 -24.33
C ALA A 93 -0.86 0.07 -25.07
N HIS A 94 0.45 0.10 -25.30
CA HIS A 94 1.23 -1.01 -25.89
C HIS A 94 1.65 -2.06 -24.85
N LEU A 95 1.44 -1.80 -23.56
CA LEU A 95 1.81 -2.74 -22.50
C LEU A 95 0.75 -3.83 -22.35
N HIS A 96 1.22 -5.05 -22.12
CA HIS A 96 0.37 -6.19 -21.84
C HIS A 96 0.37 -6.50 -20.35
N ARG A 97 -0.82 -6.48 -19.74
CA ARG A 97 -1.07 -6.87 -18.35
C ARG A 97 -1.15 -8.40 -18.24
N ARG A 98 -0.43 -8.99 -17.29
CA ARG A 98 -0.57 -10.39 -16.87
C ARG A 98 -0.68 -10.47 -15.35
N ALA A 99 -1.75 -11.06 -14.83
CA ALA A 99 -1.89 -11.34 -13.41
C ALA A 99 -1.61 -12.82 -13.13
N SER A 100 -0.71 -13.10 -12.18
CA SER A 100 -0.27 -14.44 -11.81
C SER A 100 -0.31 -14.63 -10.29
N SER A 101 -0.13 -15.88 -9.85
CA SER A 101 0.17 -16.19 -8.45
C SER A 101 1.44 -15.48 -8.02
N PRO A 102 1.59 -15.14 -6.72
CA PRO A 102 2.76 -14.46 -6.23
C PRO A 102 3.95 -15.42 -6.16
N TRP A 103 4.65 -15.54 -7.28
CA TRP A 103 5.87 -16.32 -7.43
C TRP A 103 6.97 -15.38 -7.90
N ALA A 104 8.08 -15.36 -7.17
CA ALA A 104 9.20 -14.51 -7.51
C ALA A 104 9.96 -15.08 -8.71
N THR A 105 10.37 -14.19 -9.61
CA THR A 105 11.17 -14.56 -10.80
C THR A 105 12.43 -13.72 -10.86
N GLU A 106 13.45 -14.21 -11.56
CA GLU A 106 14.70 -13.48 -11.79
C GLU A 106 14.45 -12.13 -12.51
N ASP A 107 13.65 -12.11 -13.58
CA ASP A 107 13.29 -10.87 -14.30
C ASP A 107 12.66 -9.80 -13.39
N GLN A 108 11.79 -10.23 -12.47
CA GLN A 108 11.19 -9.33 -11.48
C GLN A 108 12.24 -8.79 -10.51
N PHE A 109 13.16 -9.64 -10.03
CA PHE A 109 14.22 -9.23 -9.12
C PHE A 109 15.21 -8.26 -9.78
N GLU A 110 15.60 -8.51 -11.03
CA GLU A 110 16.46 -7.62 -11.81
C GLU A 110 15.83 -6.24 -11.98
N LEU A 111 14.54 -6.19 -12.37
CA LEU A 111 13.80 -4.93 -12.47
C LEU A 111 13.70 -4.21 -11.12
N PHE A 112 13.45 -4.97 -10.05
CA PHE A 112 13.38 -4.45 -8.68
C PHE A 112 14.71 -3.81 -8.24
N ARG A 113 15.85 -4.47 -8.48
CA ARG A 113 17.19 -3.92 -8.19
C ARG A 113 17.44 -2.62 -8.95
N ARG A 114 17.21 -2.60 -10.27
CA ARG A 114 17.34 -1.37 -11.08
C ARG A 114 16.47 -0.24 -10.54
N TYR A 115 15.22 -0.53 -10.20
CA TYR A 115 14.29 0.45 -9.64
C TYR A 115 14.78 1.02 -8.30
N LEU A 116 15.24 0.16 -7.38
CA LEU A 116 15.74 0.58 -6.09
C LEU A 116 17.00 1.43 -6.21
N ASP A 117 17.98 1.02 -7.02
CA ASP A 117 19.22 1.77 -7.21
C ASP A 117 18.94 3.18 -7.76
N ALA A 118 17.93 3.31 -8.65
CA ALA A 118 17.58 4.58 -9.27
C ALA A 118 16.70 5.50 -8.37
N ARG A 119 15.82 4.95 -7.52
CA ARG A 119 14.80 5.73 -6.79
C ARG A 119 14.94 5.70 -5.27
N HIS A 120 15.63 4.71 -4.73
CA HIS A 120 15.64 4.35 -3.33
C HIS A 120 17.03 3.86 -2.85
N ALA A 121 18.12 4.38 -3.41
CA ALA A 121 19.50 3.99 -3.05
C ALA A 121 19.79 4.11 -1.55
N ASP A 122 19.18 5.07 -0.85
CA ASP A 122 19.35 5.26 0.61
C ASP A 122 18.18 4.68 1.43
N GLY A 123 17.30 3.89 0.80
CA GLY A 123 16.12 3.31 1.45
C GLY A 123 16.42 2.00 2.17
N GLY A 124 15.66 1.66 3.20
CA GLY A 124 15.86 0.41 3.98
C GLY A 124 15.64 -0.90 3.20
N MET A 125 15.37 -0.85 1.90
CA MET A 125 15.30 -2.01 1.00
C MET A 125 16.46 -2.04 -0.01
N ALA A 126 17.35 -1.04 -0.02
CA ALA A 126 18.42 -0.91 -1.02
C ALA A 126 19.38 -2.09 -1.05
N ASP A 127 19.58 -2.74 0.10
CA ASP A 127 20.47 -3.89 0.26
C ASP A 127 19.74 -5.24 0.21
N MET A 128 18.46 -5.24 -0.20
CA MET A 128 17.64 -6.46 -0.22
C MET A 128 18.20 -7.47 -1.24
N ASP A 129 18.37 -8.71 -0.79
CA ASP A 129 18.81 -9.83 -1.62
C ASP A 129 17.64 -10.56 -2.31
N ILE A 130 17.94 -11.57 -3.13
CA ILE A 130 16.93 -12.33 -3.87
C ILE A 130 16.03 -13.16 -2.96
N PHE A 131 16.53 -13.65 -1.82
CA PHE A 131 15.75 -14.45 -0.88
C PHE A 131 14.77 -13.57 -0.11
N GLU A 132 15.20 -12.38 0.30
CA GLU A 132 14.34 -11.39 0.94
C GLU A 132 13.28 -10.85 -0.03
N PHE A 133 13.64 -10.64 -1.31
CA PHE A 133 12.69 -10.31 -2.37
C PHE A 133 11.67 -11.44 -2.56
N ALA A 134 12.13 -12.69 -2.66
CA ALA A 134 11.25 -13.85 -2.79
C ALA A 134 10.30 -13.96 -1.59
N ALA A 135 10.80 -13.80 -0.37
CA ALA A 135 9.97 -13.78 0.83
C ALA A 135 8.92 -12.64 0.81
N MET A 136 9.29 -11.44 0.33
CA MET A 136 8.34 -10.33 0.17
C MET A 136 7.19 -10.68 -0.80
N ILE A 137 7.49 -11.38 -1.89
CA ILE A 137 6.51 -11.76 -2.91
C ILE A 137 5.67 -12.94 -2.43
N GLU A 138 6.31 -14.02 -1.99
CA GLU A 138 5.72 -15.36 -1.82
C GLU A 138 5.17 -15.61 -0.42
N GLU A 139 5.78 -15.05 0.64
CA GLU A 139 5.36 -15.30 2.01
C GLU A 139 4.17 -14.40 2.40
N THR A 140 2.97 -14.90 2.11
CA THR A 140 1.74 -14.23 2.49
C THR A 140 0.61 -15.22 2.81
N PRO A 141 -0.09 -15.04 3.95
CA PRO A 141 -1.31 -15.78 4.25
C PRO A 141 -2.55 -15.15 3.59
N ILE A 142 -2.37 -14.09 2.79
CA ILE A 142 -3.44 -13.31 2.16
C ILE A 142 -3.48 -13.64 0.68
N ARG A 143 -4.69 -13.75 0.14
CA ARG A 143 -4.90 -13.88 -1.31
C ARG A 143 -4.24 -12.73 -2.07
N SER A 144 -3.06 -13.02 -2.60
CA SER A 144 -2.23 -12.06 -3.33
C SER A 144 -2.11 -12.44 -4.81
N ARG A 145 -1.80 -11.44 -5.63
CA ARG A 145 -1.49 -11.56 -7.05
C ARG A 145 -0.29 -10.69 -7.39
N VAL A 146 0.52 -11.14 -8.33
CA VAL A 146 1.53 -10.30 -8.98
C VAL A 146 0.98 -9.90 -10.35
N VAL A 147 0.89 -8.59 -10.58
CA VAL A 147 0.47 -8.02 -11.85
C VAL A 147 1.69 -7.49 -12.57
N GLU A 148 2.04 -8.14 -13.67
CA GLU A 148 3.18 -7.84 -14.53
C GLU A 148 2.72 -7.07 -15.76
N TYR A 149 3.55 -6.14 -16.22
CA TYR A 149 3.34 -5.37 -17.42
C TYR A 149 4.56 -5.47 -18.31
N SER A 150 4.41 -6.05 -19.50
CA SER A 150 5.49 -6.19 -20.46
C SER A 150 5.23 -5.37 -21.73
N ASP A 151 6.29 -4.90 -22.37
CA ASP A 151 6.21 -4.30 -23.70
C ASP A 151 6.09 -5.41 -24.74
N GLY A 152 4.94 -5.50 -25.42
CA GLY A 152 4.69 -6.56 -26.40
C GLY A 152 5.65 -6.59 -27.58
N ALA A 153 6.34 -5.48 -27.87
CA ALA A 153 7.31 -5.41 -28.96
C ALA A 153 8.70 -5.91 -28.54
N ARG A 154 9.05 -5.81 -27.25
CA ARG A 154 10.38 -6.15 -26.73
C ARG A 154 10.40 -7.44 -25.93
N GLY A 155 9.26 -7.82 -25.33
CA GLY A 155 9.17 -8.90 -24.36
C GLY A 155 9.62 -8.48 -22.95
N ASP A 156 10.20 -7.29 -22.80
CA ASP A 156 10.79 -6.82 -21.54
C ASP A 156 9.72 -6.48 -20.50
N LEU A 157 10.01 -6.84 -19.24
CA LEU A 157 9.19 -6.50 -18.08
C LEU A 157 9.36 -5.01 -17.75
N ALA A 158 8.29 -4.24 -17.91
CA ALA A 158 8.29 -2.79 -17.72
C ALA A 158 7.85 -2.38 -16.31
N ALA A 159 6.94 -3.13 -15.70
CA ALA A 159 6.44 -2.84 -14.36
C ALA A 159 5.82 -4.06 -13.68
N VAL A 160 5.81 -4.05 -12.34
CA VAL A 160 5.26 -5.12 -11.50
C VAL A 160 4.55 -4.52 -10.29
N CYS A 161 3.41 -5.10 -9.92
CA CYS A 161 2.66 -4.78 -8.72
C CYS A 161 2.32 -6.04 -7.91
N LEU A 162 2.79 -6.10 -6.67
CA LEU A 162 2.29 -7.04 -5.66
C LEU A 162 1.00 -6.48 -5.07
N THR A 163 -0.09 -7.23 -5.20
CA THR A 163 -1.44 -6.76 -4.90
C THR A 163 -2.21 -7.77 -4.06
N ASP A 164 -2.80 -7.32 -2.95
CA ASP A 164 -3.76 -8.12 -2.19
C ASP A 164 -5.16 -7.94 -2.76
N VAL A 165 -5.91 -9.03 -2.80
CA VAL A 165 -7.33 -9.04 -3.12
C VAL A 165 -8.10 -9.05 -1.79
N LEU A 166 -8.67 -7.91 -1.43
CA LEU A 166 -9.54 -7.76 -0.25
C LEU A 166 -11.00 -8.05 -0.62
N ASP A 167 -11.85 -8.16 0.40
CA ASP A 167 -13.30 -8.29 0.20
C ASP A 167 -13.97 -7.06 -0.45
N ASP A 168 -13.38 -5.87 -0.32
CA ASP A 168 -13.90 -4.60 -0.84
C ASP A 168 -12.96 -3.86 -1.80
N GLY A 169 -11.84 -4.46 -2.19
CA GLY A 169 -10.86 -3.73 -2.98
C GLY A 169 -9.58 -4.48 -3.35
N LEU A 170 -8.71 -3.77 -4.06
CA LEU A 170 -7.34 -4.18 -4.31
C LEU A 170 -6.40 -3.34 -3.45
N SER A 171 -5.43 -3.95 -2.77
CA SER A 171 -4.41 -3.22 -2.03
C SER A 171 -3.06 -3.34 -2.71
N MET A 172 -2.50 -2.20 -3.13
CA MET A 172 -1.18 -2.15 -3.76
C MET A 172 -0.09 -2.24 -2.67
N VAL A 173 0.40 -3.46 -2.42
CA VAL A 173 1.39 -3.78 -1.38
C VAL A 173 2.78 -3.31 -1.76
N TYR A 174 3.17 -3.50 -3.01
CA TYR A 174 4.43 -2.96 -3.51
C TYR A 174 4.39 -2.84 -5.03
N SER A 175 5.11 -1.87 -5.59
CA SER A 175 5.19 -1.68 -7.04
C SER A 175 6.56 -1.16 -7.43
N PHE A 176 7.12 -1.71 -8.50
CA PHE A 176 8.39 -1.30 -9.08
C PHE A 176 8.28 -1.33 -10.60
N TYR A 177 9.11 -0.55 -11.28
CA TYR A 177 9.01 -0.33 -12.72
C TYR A 177 10.34 0.12 -13.30
N ASP A 178 10.44 0.08 -14.63
CA ASP A 178 11.65 0.46 -15.35
C ASP A 178 11.93 1.97 -15.16
N PRO A 179 13.04 2.33 -14.46
CA PRO A 179 13.34 3.72 -14.16
C PRO A 179 13.87 4.48 -15.39
N ASP A 180 14.31 3.79 -16.44
CA ASP A 180 14.93 4.36 -17.64
C ASP A 180 13.90 4.94 -18.63
N LEU A 181 12.61 4.77 -18.33
CA LEU A 181 11.48 5.31 -19.09
C LEU A 181 10.71 6.39 -18.30
N PRO A 182 11.34 7.50 -17.86
CA PRO A 182 10.67 8.49 -17.00
C PRO A 182 9.46 9.15 -17.68
N LYS A 183 9.45 9.23 -19.02
CA LYS A 183 8.32 9.76 -19.79
C LYS A 183 7.09 8.83 -19.79
N ALA A 184 7.25 7.55 -19.46
CA ALA A 184 6.14 6.60 -19.37
C ALA A 184 5.19 6.96 -18.22
N GLY A 185 5.72 7.44 -17.09
CA GLY A 185 4.91 7.80 -15.92
C GLY A 185 4.29 6.58 -15.24
N PHE A 186 5.02 5.45 -15.18
CA PHE A 186 4.54 4.16 -14.69
C PHE A 186 3.90 4.22 -13.30
N GLY A 187 4.46 4.97 -12.35
CA GLY A 187 3.87 5.09 -11.02
C GLY A 187 2.40 5.55 -11.03
N THR A 188 2.06 6.55 -11.85
CA THR A 188 0.67 6.97 -12.02
C THR A 188 -0.12 5.97 -12.86
N TRP A 189 0.48 5.45 -13.92
CA TRP A 189 -0.20 4.55 -14.85
C TRP A 189 -0.63 3.23 -14.20
N MET A 190 0.22 2.60 -13.39
CA MET A 190 -0.11 1.35 -12.68
C MET A 190 -1.32 1.52 -11.76
N ILE A 191 -1.46 2.68 -11.10
CA ILE A 191 -2.62 2.97 -10.27
C ILE A 191 -3.88 3.09 -11.14
N LEU A 192 -3.80 3.76 -12.29
CA LEU A 192 -4.92 3.85 -13.23
C LEU A 192 -5.33 2.46 -13.72
N ASP A 193 -4.36 1.61 -14.04
CA ASP A 193 -4.61 0.23 -14.45
C ASP A 193 -5.26 -0.58 -13.31
N HIS A 194 -4.81 -0.44 -12.06
CA HIS A 194 -5.44 -1.10 -10.91
C HIS A 194 -6.86 -0.62 -10.62
N ILE A 195 -7.19 0.64 -10.91
CA ILE A 195 -8.57 1.12 -10.87
C ILE A 195 -9.42 0.42 -11.94
N ASP A 196 -8.87 0.18 -13.12
CA ASP A 196 -9.55 -0.56 -14.17
C ASP A 196 -9.70 -2.05 -13.81
N ILE A 197 -8.67 -2.70 -13.25
CA ILE A 197 -8.76 -4.09 -12.70
C ILE A 197 -9.86 -4.16 -11.62
N ALA A 198 -9.88 -3.23 -10.66
CA ALA A 198 -10.89 -3.21 -9.61
C ALA A 198 -12.30 -3.03 -10.21
N ARG A 199 -12.45 -2.18 -11.23
CA ARG A 199 -13.72 -1.99 -11.94
C ARG A 199 -14.17 -3.25 -12.66
N GLU A 200 -13.27 -3.94 -13.36
CA GLU A 200 -13.52 -5.23 -14.03
C GLU A 200 -13.97 -6.30 -13.02
N ALA A 201 -13.38 -6.30 -11.81
CA ALA A 201 -13.71 -7.22 -10.73
C ALA A 201 -14.95 -6.82 -9.90
N GLY A 202 -15.56 -5.65 -10.17
CA GLY A 202 -16.69 -5.14 -9.38
C GLY A 202 -16.31 -4.68 -7.96
N LEU A 203 -15.03 -4.42 -7.70
CA LEU A 203 -14.52 -4.00 -6.40
C LEU A 203 -14.58 -2.46 -6.26
N PRO A 204 -15.11 -1.94 -5.14
CA PRO A 204 -15.33 -0.50 -4.99
C PRO A 204 -14.07 0.31 -4.70
N TYR A 205 -12.97 -0.29 -4.21
CA TYR A 205 -11.80 0.46 -3.77
C TYR A 205 -10.46 -0.05 -4.31
N VAL A 206 -9.52 0.88 -4.46
CA VAL A 206 -8.08 0.60 -4.61
C VAL A 206 -7.32 1.28 -3.47
N TYR A 207 -6.70 0.51 -2.58
CA TYR A 207 -5.90 0.99 -1.46
C TYR A 207 -4.47 1.28 -1.93
N LEU A 208 -3.98 2.49 -1.65
CA LEU A 208 -2.69 3.00 -2.11
C LEU A 208 -1.65 3.07 -0.98
N GLY A 209 -1.94 2.50 0.19
CA GLY A 209 -1.14 2.69 1.40
C GLY A 209 -1.26 4.12 1.93
N TYR A 210 -0.17 4.73 2.39
CA TYR A 210 -0.24 6.05 3.03
C TYR A 210 -0.06 7.20 2.05
N TRP A 211 -0.88 8.23 2.19
CA TRP A 211 -0.60 9.58 1.74
C TRP A 211 -0.04 10.38 2.93
N VAL A 212 1.01 11.15 2.69
CA VAL A 212 1.69 11.95 3.72
C VAL A 212 1.78 13.38 3.21
N PRO A 213 0.98 14.32 3.77
CA PRO A 213 1.07 15.74 3.43
C PRO A 213 2.49 16.26 3.60
N GLY A 214 2.96 17.07 2.66
CA GLY A 214 4.31 17.63 2.68
C GLY A 214 5.43 16.67 2.29
N SER A 215 5.15 15.39 2.00
CA SER A 215 6.17 14.45 1.50
C SER A 215 6.27 14.48 -0.03
N PRO A 216 7.43 14.83 -0.62
CA PRO A 216 7.61 14.81 -2.08
C PRO A 216 7.38 13.42 -2.69
N LYS A 217 7.67 12.36 -1.94
CA LYS A 217 7.52 10.96 -2.37
C LYS A 217 6.05 10.54 -2.48
N MET A 218 5.15 11.16 -1.69
CA MET A 218 3.76 10.72 -1.56
C MET A 218 2.73 11.73 -2.10
N GLY A 219 3.15 12.96 -2.42
CA GLY A 219 2.25 14.03 -2.87
C GLY A 219 1.45 13.70 -4.14
N TYR A 220 1.96 12.83 -5.02
CA TYR A 220 1.28 12.50 -6.27
C TYR A 220 -0.09 11.84 -6.07
N LYS A 221 -0.36 11.17 -4.92
CA LYS A 221 -1.63 10.48 -4.66
C LYS A 221 -2.82 11.44 -4.57
N ALA A 222 -2.59 12.67 -4.11
CA ALA A 222 -3.60 13.72 -4.05
C ALA A 222 -4.13 14.15 -5.44
N GLN A 223 -3.43 13.76 -6.53
CA GLN A 223 -3.83 14.08 -7.90
C GLN A 223 -4.88 13.12 -8.47
N PHE A 224 -5.23 12.04 -7.75
CA PHE A 224 -6.29 11.13 -8.15
C PHE A 224 -7.63 11.66 -7.64
N SER A 225 -8.61 11.77 -8.54
CA SER A 225 -9.98 12.12 -8.14
C SER A 225 -10.55 11.02 -7.24
N ALA A 226 -11.53 11.37 -6.41
CA ALA A 226 -12.17 10.41 -5.51
C ALA A 226 -11.21 9.67 -4.56
N LEU A 227 -10.05 10.27 -4.24
CA LEU A 227 -9.20 9.79 -3.15
C LEU A 227 -9.93 10.00 -1.82
N GLU A 228 -9.97 8.95 -1.01
CA GLU A 228 -10.42 8.97 0.38
C GLU A 228 -9.22 8.72 1.29
N ILE A 229 -9.25 9.32 2.47
CA ILE A 229 -8.27 9.11 3.53
C ILE A 229 -8.95 8.58 4.80
N TYR A 230 -8.24 7.72 5.53
CA TYR A 230 -8.68 7.24 6.83
C TYR A 230 -8.20 8.18 7.93
N ARG A 231 -9.15 8.82 8.62
CA ARG A 231 -8.90 9.79 9.68
C ARG A 231 -9.99 9.73 10.73
N ARG A 232 -9.62 9.81 12.02
CA ARG A 232 -10.57 9.83 13.15
C ARG A 232 -11.61 8.69 13.08
N GLY A 233 -11.13 7.48 12.76
CA GLY A 233 -11.97 6.29 12.71
C GLY A 233 -12.87 6.16 11.47
N ARG A 234 -12.75 7.04 10.47
CA ARG A 234 -13.61 7.02 9.28
C ARG A 234 -12.85 7.30 8.00
N TRP A 235 -13.40 6.81 6.89
CA TRP A 235 -12.99 7.22 5.55
C TRP A 235 -13.71 8.52 5.18
N GLU A 236 -12.97 9.51 4.72
CA GLU A 236 -13.51 10.77 4.20
C GLU A 236 -12.82 11.17 2.89
N PRO A 237 -13.53 11.80 1.93
CA PRO A 237 -12.91 12.30 0.70
C PRO A 237 -11.80 13.31 1.01
N LEU A 238 -10.68 13.20 0.30
CA LEU A 238 -9.63 14.22 0.31
C LEU A 238 -10.19 15.51 -0.33
N ARG A 239 -10.15 16.63 0.41
CA ARG A 239 -10.61 17.94 -0.07
C ARG A 239 -9.44 18.78 -0.57
N HIS A 240 -8.81 19.56 0.31
CA HIS A 240 -7.64 20.38 -0.01
C HIS A 240 -6.44 19.94 0.82
N ASP A 241 -5.28 19.76 0.18
CA ASP A 241 -4.05 19.31 0.83
C ASP A 241 -3.66 20.18 2.05
N ASP A 242 -3.93 21.49 1.98
CA ASP A 242 -3.62 22.47 3.03
C ASP A 242 -4.45 22.26 4.32
N ASP A 243 -5.62 21.62 4.22
CA ASP A 243 -6.49 21.33 5.37
C ASP A 243 -5.85 20.32 6.35
N TYR A 244 -4.76 19.66 5.92
CA TYR A 244 -4.11 18.58 6.65
C TYR A 244 -2.74 18.96 7.20
N ALA A 245 -2.28 20.20 7.00
CA ALA A 245 -1.00 20.69 7.54
C ALA A 245 -0.92 20.62 9.09
N SER A 246 -2.07 20.78 9.77
CA SER A 246 -2.20 20.70 11.22
C SER A 246 -2.03 19.27 11.80
N GLU A 247 -2.05 18.25 10.96
CA GLU A 247 -1.85 16.83 11.37
C GLU A 247 -0.38 16.52 11.68
N THR A 248 0.50 17.51 11.58
CA THR A 248 1.88 17.42 12.09
C THR A 248 2.01 17.84 13.55
N HIS A 249 0.89 18.19 14.21
CA HIS A 249 0.86 18.68 15.57
C HIS A 249 0.84 17.52 16.61
N PRO A 250 1.65 17.59 17.70
CA PRO A 250 1.76 16.50 18.68
C PRO A 250 0.46 16.15 19.43
N LEU A 251 -0.44 17.12 19.60
CA LEU A 251 -1.73 16.90 20.29
C LEU A 251 -2.78 16.18 19.43
N SER A 252 -2.43 15.82 18.19
CA SER A 252 -3.36 15.15 17.27
C SER A 252 -3.35 13.63 17.39
N THR A 253 -2.59 13.05 18.34
CA THR A 253 -2.43 11.60 18.48
C THR A 253 -2.95 11.08 19.81
N ASP A 254 -3.89 10.13 19.75
CA ASP A 254 -4.41 9.44 20.93
C ASP A 254 -3.32 8.54 21.57
N PRO A 255 -3.38 8.28 22.89
CA PRO A 255 -2.52 7.29 23.54
C PRO A 255 -2.63 5.91 22.88
N ILE A 256 -1.53 5.14 22.87
CA ILE A 256 -1.49 3.80 22.24
C ILE A 256 -2.60 2.88 22.75
N ALA A 257 -2.88 2.91 24.06
CA ALA A 257 -3.94 2.09 24.66
C ALA A 257 -5.32 2.40 24.07
N GLU A 258 -5.61 3.68 23.82
CA GLU A 258 -6.86 4.12 23.20
C GLU A 258 -6.90 3.76 21.71
N GLN A 259 -5.77 3.94 21.00
CA GLN A 259 -5.67 3.52 19.60
C GLN A 259 -5.93 2.02 19.40
N VAL A 260 -5.49 1.17 20.33
CA VAL A 260 -5.74 -0.28 20.31
C VAL A 260 -7.16 -0.61 20.72
N ALA A 261 -7.70 0.05 21.76
CA ALA A 261 -9.07 -0.15 22.22
C ALA A 261 -10.12 0.20 21.14
N ASN A 262 -9.81 1.15 20.26
CA ASN A 262 -10.67 1.57 19.16
C ASN A 262 -10.59 0.66 17.91
N ILE A 263 -9.79 -0.42 17.94
CA ILE A 263 -9.70 -1.37 16.83
C ILE A 263 -10.88 -2.35 16.92
N SER A 264 -11.66 -2.40 15.84
CA SER A 264 -12.70 -3.42 15.65
C SER A 264 -12.06 -4.69 15.08
N LEU A 265 -11.99 -5.75 15.89
CA LEU A 265 -11.51 -7.05 15.43
C LEU A 265 -12.65 -7.84 14.78
N PRO A 266 -12.38 -8.66 13.75
CA PRO A 266 -13.40 -9.56 13.20
C PRO A 266 -13.83 -10.56 14.28
N ASP A 267 -15.12 -10.91 14.29
CA ASP A 267 -15.63 -11.94 15.20
C ASP A 267 -14.86 -13.25 15.01
N SER A 268 -14.24 -13.73 16.09
CA SER A 268 -13.46 -14.98 16.10
C SER A 268 -14.31 -16.25 16.07
N ARG A 269 -15.64 -16.10 15.96
CA ARG A 269 -16.61 -17.18 15.84
C ARG A 269 -17.05 -17.33 14.38
N GLY A 270 -16.26 -18.09 13.63
CA GLY A 270 -16.70 -18.74 12.39
C GLY A 270 -17.12 -20.17 12.69
#